data_AF-A0A956VAN6-F1
#
_entry.id   AF-A0A956VAN6-F1
#
_cell.length_a   1.000
_cell.length_b   1.000
_cell.length_c   1.000
_cell.angle_alpha   90.00
_cell.angle_beta   90.00
_cell.angle_gamma   90.00
#
_symmetry.space_group_name_H-M   'P 1'
#
loop_
_entity.id
_entity.type
_entity.pdbx_description
1 polymer ?
#
loop_
_entity_poly.entity_id
_entity_poly.type
_entity_poly.pdbx_seq_one_letter_code
_entity_poly.pdbx_strand_id
1 'polypeptide(L)'
;MDDKRSLTELVSSLLDNFSRLIREELLLAKNELAETIGRAKNDVVSLSIGALILVLAAFALLASAILGLSLFIPAWAAALSIGALLGIIGFLLIRSSLKDFSKLELAPKRSLTSLRNDVHFVKEAVSHDR
;
A
#
# COMPACT_ATOMS: atom_id res chain seq x y z
N MET A 1 -12.66 53.82 -24.83
CA MET A 1 -11.67 53.09 -23.99
C MET A 1 -12.34 52.01 -23.13
N ASP A 2 -13.60 51.62 -23.42
CA ASP A 2 -14.39 50.69 -22.58
C ASP A 2 -14.23 49.20 -22.90
N ASP A 3 -13.79 48.84 -24.11
CA ASP A 3 -13.78 47.45 -24.57
C ASP A 3 -12.68 46.57 -23.91
N LYS A 4 -11.58 47.20 -23.48
CA LYS A 4 -10.50 46.49 -22.77
C LYS A 4 -10.87 46.14 -21.33
N ARG A 5 -11.80 46.89 -20.71
CA ARG A 5 -12.26 46.62 -19.35
C ARG A 5 -13.19 45.40 -19.33
N SER A 6 -14.10 45.25 -20.29
CA SER A 6 -15.03 44.11 -20.35
C SER A 6 -14.30 42.78 -20.61
N LEU A 7 -13.32 42.75 -21.53
CA LEU A 7 -12.51 41.54 -21.80
C LEU A 7 -11.68 41.12 -20.57
N THR A 8 -11.14 42.08 -19.82
CA THR A 8 -10.41 41.81 -18.58
C THR A 8 -11.35 41.25 -17.49
N GLU A 9 -12.59 41.75 -17.44
CA GLU A 9 -13.62 41.35 -16.48
C GLU A 9 -14.20 39.95 -16.77
N LEU A 10 -14.38 39.59 -18.05
CA LEU A 10 -14.75 38.23 -18.46
C LEU A 10 -13.65 37.21 -18.15
N VAL A 11 -12.39 37.52 -18.48
CA VAL A 11 -11.25 36.64 -18.17
C VAL A 11 -11.10 36.46 -16.66
N SER A 12 -11.25 37.53 -15.88
CA SER A 12 -11.26 37.46 -14.42
C SER A 12 -12.38 36.55 -13.91
N SER A 13 -13.60 36.70 -14.43
CA SER A 13 -14.76 35.89 -14.04
C SER A 13 -14.61 34.41 -14.38
N LEU A 14 -14.02 34.08 -15.54
CA LEU A 14 -13.73 32.70 -15.95
C LEU A 14 -12.65 32.05 -15.06
N LEU A 15 -11.59 32.79 -14.72
CA LEU A 15 -10.55 32.31 -13.79
C LEU A 15 -11.09 32.09 -12.39
N ASP A 16 -12.02 32.93 -11.95
CA ASP A 16 -12.69 32.81 -10.65
C ASP A 16 -13.62 31.58 -10.62
N ASN A 17 -14.37 31.35 -11.70
CA ASN A 17 -15.22 30.17 -11.86
C ASN A 17 -14.41 28.87 -11.96
N PHE A 18 -13.29 28.87 -12.69
CA PHE A 18 -12.39 27.71 -12.78
C PHE A 18 -11.73 27.41 -11.43
N SER A 19 -11.31 28.44 -10.69
CA SER A 19 -10.76 28.30 -9.34
C SER A 19 -11.80 27.74 -8.35
N ARG A 20 -13.08 28.12 -8.50
CA ARG A 20 -14.18 27.55 -7.71
C ARG A 20 -14.40 26.07 -8.05
N LEU A 21 -14.45 25.71 -9.33
CA LEU A 21 -14.64 24.34 -9.76
C LEU A 21 -13.52 23.41 -9.24
N ILE A 22 -12.25 23.82 -9.38
CA ILE A 22 -11.12 23.04 -8.85
C ILE A 22 -11.24 22.85 -7.33
N ARG A 23 -11.63 23.91 -6.59
CA ARG A 23 -11.80 23.80 -5.13
C ARG A 23 -12.92 22.83 -4.77
N GLU A 24 -14.03 22.85 -5.49
CA GLU A 24 -15.15 21.93 -5.27
C GLU A 24 -14.76 20.48 -5.57
N GLU A 25 -14.04 20.25 -6.66
CA GLU A 25 -13.59 18.92 -7.06
C GLU A 25 -12.54 18.36 -6.08
N LEU A 26 -11.66 19.22 -5.56
CA LEU A 26 -10.74 18.88 -4.47
C LEU A 26 -11.47 18.58 -3.16
N LEU A 27 -12.55 19.31 -2.84
CA LEU A 27 -13.37 19.05 -1.65
C LEU A 27 -14.10 17.71 -1.78
N LEU A 28 -14.64 17.42 -2.97
CA LEU A 28 -15.30 16.16 -3.26
C LEU A 28 -14.31 14.99 -3.15
N ALA A 29 -13.14 15.10 -3.79
CA ALA A 29 -12.09 14.08 -3.71
C ALA A 29 -11.60 13.86 -2.28
N LYS A 30 -11.46 14.94 -1.47
CA LYS A 30 -11.14 14.83 -0.05
C LYS A 30 -12.21 14.07 0.73
N ASN A 31 -13.49 14.32 0.45
CA ASN A 31 -14.59 13.62 1.11
C ASN A 31 -14.64 12.14 0.73
N GLU A 32 -14.46 11.80 -0.54
CA GLU A 32 -14.43 10.42 -1.01
C GLU A 32 -13.23 9.64 -0.44
N LEU A 33 -12.06 10.28 -0.36
CA LEU A 33 -10.90 9.74 0.33
C LEU A 33 -11.17 9.52 1.82
N ALA A 34 -11.78 10.49 2.51
CA ALA A 34 -12.12 10.37 3.93
C ALA A 34 -13.13 9.24 4.18
N GLU A 35 -14.13 9.08 3.30
CA GLU A 35 -15.10 7.99 3.37
C GLU A 35 -14.45 6.62 3.12
N THR A 36 -13.55 6.54 2.14
CA THR A 36 -12.78 5.32 1.83
C THR A 36 -11.88 4.93 3.00
N ILE A 37 -11.15 5.88 3.58
CA ILE A 37 -10.32 5.66 4.77
C ILE A 37 -11.19 5.26 5.97
N GLY A 38 -12.35 5.91 6.15
CA GLY A 38 -13.29 5.59 7.21
C GLY A 38 -13.82 4.15 7.12
N ARG A 39 -14.16 3.69 5.92
CA ARG A 39 -14.57 2.30 5.65
C ARG A 39 -13.41 1.33 5.89
N ALA A 40 -12.23 1.61 5.34
CA ALA A 40 -11.04 0.79 5.54
C ALA A 40 -10.65 0.66 7.02
N LYS A 41 -10.88 1.69 7.85
CA LYS A 41 -10.59 1.65 9.29
C LYS A 41 -11.36 0.52 10.00
N ASN A 42 -12.65 0.38 9.74
CA ASN A 42 -13.45 -0.65 10.40
C ASN A 42 -13.04 -2.06 9.94
N ASP A 43 -12.74 -2.21 8.65
CA ASP A 43 -12.27 -3.48 8.10
C ASP A 43 -10.92 -3.89 8.71
N VAL A 44 -9.98 -2.95 8.82
CA VAL A 44 -8.67 -3.18 9.47
C VAL A 44 -8.82 -3.57 10.93
N VAL A 45 -9.74 -2.94 11.68
CA VAL A 45 -10.00 -3.29 13.08
C VAL A 45 -10.53 -4.72 13.20
N SER A 46 -11.53 -5.08 12.40
CA SER A 46 -12.11 -6.43 12.43
C SER A 46 -11.11 -7.52 12.02
N LEU A 47 -10.28 -7.24 11.00
CA LEU A 47 -9.21 -8.12 10.56
C LEU A 47 -8.15 -8.31 11.65
N SER A 48 -7.79 -7.24 12.36
CA SER A 48 -6.83 -7.29 13.45
C SER A 48 -7.34 -8.13 14.62
N ILE A 49 -8.61 -7.98 14.99
CA ILE A 49 -9.24 -8.80 16.03
C ILE A 49 -9.29 -10.26 15.61
N GLY A 50 -9.73 -10.55 14.38
CA GLY A 50 -9.74 -11.90 13.83
C GLY A 50 -8.35 -12.55 13.81
N ALA A 51 -7.34 -11.80 13.38
CA ALA A 51 -5.95 -12.25 13.39
C ALA A 51 -5.46 -12.56 14.82
N LEU A 52 -5.78 -11.71 15.80
CA LEU A 52 -5.44 -11.94 17.20
C LEU A 52 -6.09 -13.23 17.73
N ILE A 53 -7.38 -13.43 17.44
CA ILE A 53 -8.11 -14.65 17.84
C ILE A 53 -7.44 -15.89 17.22
N LEU A 54 -7.06 -15.84 15.94
CA LEU A 54 -6.36 -16.94 15.27
C LEU A 54 -4.99 -17.21 15.89
N VAL A 55 -4.24 -16.18 16.30
CA VAL A 55 -2.97 -16.34 17.02
C VAL A 55 -3.17 -17.02 18.37
N LEU A 56 -4.19 -16.61 19.14
CA LEU A 56 -4.52 -17.26 20.41
C LEU A 56 -4.94 -18.73 20.22
N ALA A 57 -5.76 -19.01 19.20
CA ALA A 57 -6.15 -20.36 18.86
C ALA A 57 -4.94 -21.21 18.45
N ALA A 58 -4.01 -20.65 17.69
CA ALA A 58 -2.77 -21.32 17.32
C ALA A 58 -1.94 -21.69 18.56
N PHE A 59 -1.77 -20.77 19.54
CA PHE A 59 -1.08 -21.11 20.79
C PHE A 59 -1.78 -22.22 21.58
N ALA A 60 -3.11 -22.24 21.62
CA ALA A 60 -3.86 -23.32 22.28
C ALA A 60 -3.63 -24.67 21.57
N LEU A 61 -3.61 -24.69 20.23
CA LEU A 61 -3.30 -25.90 19.45
C LEU A 61 -1.84 -26.35 19.64
N LEU A 62 -0.89 -25.42 19.71
CA LEU A 62 0.51 -25.74 20.01
C LEU A 62 0.66 -26.35 21.39
N ALA A 63 0.03 -25.75 22.41
CA ALA A 63 0.01 -26.32 23.75
C ALA A 63 -0.61 -27.72 23.76
N SER A 64 -1.73 -27.91 23.06
CA SER A 64 -2.37 -29.21 22.91
C SER A 64 -1.46 -30.24 22.25
N ALA A 65 -0.74 -29.88 21.17
CA ALA A 65 0.20 -30.77 20.50
C ALA A 65 1.38 -31.15 21.41
N ILE A 66 1.94 -30.19 22.15
CA ILE A 66 3.03 -30.43 23.12
C ILE A 66 2.54 -31.37 24.23
N LEU A 67 1.38 -31.09 24.82
CA LEU A 67 0.81 -31.91 25.88
C LEU A 67 0.46 -33.32 25.38
N GLY A 68 -0.11 -33.44 24.19
CA GLY A 68 -0.40 -34.74 23.56
C GLY A 68 0.86 -35.56 23.32
N LEU A 69 1.92 -34.94 22.82
CA LEU A 69 3.21 -35.62 22.62
C LEU A 69 3.91 -35.94 23.96
N SER A 70 3.68 -35.13 24.99
CA SER A 70 4.25 -35.34 26.32
C SER A 70 3.73 -36.60 27.03
N LEU A 71 2.65 -37.21 26.52
CA LEU A 71 2.19 -38.53 26.98
C LEU A 71 3.16 -39.66 26.61
N PHE A 72 4.02 -39.44 25.61
CA PHE A 72 4.96 -40.46 25.10
C PHE A 72 6.42 -40.15 25.46
N ILE A 73 6.77 -38.88 25.64
CA ILE A 73 8.14 -38.40 25.91
C ILE A 73 8.13 -37.28 26.96
N PRO A 74 9.26 -36.97 27.63
CA PRO A 74 9.31 -35.86 28.59
C PRO A 74 8.83 -34.54 27.99
N ALA A 75 8.11 -33.73 28.77
CA ALA A 75 7.47 -32.49 28.30
C ALA A 75 8.47 -31.51 27.64
N TRP A 76 9.69 -31.42 28.15
CA TRP A 76 10.75 -30.59 27.55
C TRP A 76 11.13 -31.09 26.14
N ALA A 77 11.20 -32.41 25.93
CA ALA A 77 11.53 -33.01 24.65
C ALA A 77 10.38 -32.86 23.64
N ALA A 78 9.13 -32.98 24.11
CA ALA A 78 7.95 -32.69 23.30
C ALA A 78 7.92 -31.23 22.81
N ALA A 79 8.16 -30.27 23.72
CA ALA A 79 8.21 -28.86 23.38
C ALA A 79 9.34 -28.56 22.36
N LEU A 80 10.54 -29.12 22.55
CA LEU A 80 11.64 -28.96 21.61
C LEU A 80 11.34 -29.58 20.24
N SER A 81 10.68 -30.74 20.20
CA SER A 81 10.36 -31.42 18.94
C SER A 81 9.34 -30.63 18.11
N ILE A 82 8.25 -30.19 18.73
CA ILE A 82 7.23 -29.35 18.07
C ILE A 82 7.82 -28.01 17.67
N GLY A 83 8.61 -27.38 18.55
CA GLY A 83 9.30 -26.12 18.27
C GLY A 83 10.29 -26.24 17.10
N ALA A 84 11.07 -27.31 17.03
CA ALA A 84 11.98 -27.57 15.92
C ALA A 84 11.23 -27.79 14.60
N LEU A 85 10.14 -28.57 14.61
CA LEU A 85 9.31 -28.80 13.42
C LEU A 85 8.75 -27.48 12.87
N LEU A 86 8.17 -26.65 13.72
CA LEU A 86 7.64 -25.34 13.32
C LEU A 86 8.73 -24.37 12.90
N GLY A 87 9.88 -24.40 13.59
CA GLY A 87 11.04 -23.59 13.24
C GLY A 87 11.58 -23.90 11.84
N ILE A 88 11.64 -25.18 11.46
CA ILE A 88 12.02 -25.61 10.11
C ILE A 88 11.00 -25.10 9.09
N ILE A 89 9.71 -25.29 9.33
CA ILE A 89 8.64 -24.82 8.44
C ILE A 89 8.72 -23.29 8.26
N GLY A 90 8.84 -22.55 9.36
CA GLY A 90 8.97 -21.10 9.36
C GLY A 90 10.20 -20.63 8.60
N PHE A 91 11.34 -21.27 8.80
CA PHE A 91 12.57 -20.98 8.06
C PHE A 91 12.41 -21.20 6.56
N LEU A 92 11.77 -22.31 6.14
CA LEU A 92 11.51 -22.59 4.72
C LEU A 92 10.57 -21.56 4.09
N LEU A 93 9.50 -21.19 4.80
CA LEU A 93 8.56 -20.16 4.34
C LEU A 93 9.25 -18.79 4.17
N ILE A 94 10.00 -18.33 5.18
CA ILE A 94 10.77 -17.08 5.08
C ILE A 94 11.72 -17.13 3.90
N ARG A 95 12.44 -18.25 3.73
CA ARG A 95 13.39 -18.42 2.62
C ARG A 95 12.68 -18.42 1.26
N SER A 96 11.47 -18.96 1.15
CA SER A 96 10.67 -18.88 -0.07
C SER A 96 10.23 -17.46 -0.37
N SER A 97 9.64 -16.77 0.63
CA SER A 97 9.20 -15.38 0.48
C SER A 97 10.33 -14.46 0.05
N LEU A 98 11.52 -14.59 0.65
CA LEU A 98 12.71 -13.81 0.27
C LEU A 98 13.17 -14.06 -1.18
N LYS A 99 13.00 -15.29 -1.68
CA LYS A 99 13.31 -15.63 -3.09
C LYS A 99 12.27 -15.06 -4.07
N ASP A 100 11.04 -14.86 -3.64
CA ASP A 100 9.99 -14.32 -4.48
C ASP A 100 10.03 -12.79 -4.49
N PHE A 101 10.36 -12.15 -3.36
CA PHE A 101 10.64 -10.71 -3.31
C PHE A 101 11.82 -10.29 -4.19
N SER A 102 12.85 -11.14 -4.36
CA SER A 102 13.95 -10.83 -5.27
C SER A 102 13.59 -10.95 -6.76
N LYS A 103 12.44 -11.57 -7.08
CA LYS A 103 11.88 -11.66 -8.45
C LYS A 103 10.80 -10.62 -8.72
N LEU A 104 10.24 -10.02 -7.68
CA LEU A 104 9.36 -8.87 -7.79
C LEU A 104 10.21 -7.67 -8.22
N GLU A 105 10.37 -7.50 -9.54
CA GLU A 105 10.79 -6.25 -10.16
C GLU A 105 9.76 -5.15 -9.86
N LEU A 106 9.78 -4.63 -8.64
CA LEU A 106 8.98 -3.48 -8.20
C LEU A 106 9.43 -2.17 -8.86
N ALA A 107 10.43 -2.21 -9.74
CA ALA A 107 10.77 -1.10 -10.60
C ALA A 107 9.89 -1.16 -11.86
N PRO A 108 8.92 -0.26 -12.04
CA PRO A 108 8.20 -0.14 -13.31
C PRO A 108 9.20 0.25 -14.42
N LYS A 109 9.75 -0.77 -15.10
CA LYS A 109 10.73 -0.57 -16.19
C LYS A 109 10.20 0.33 -17.31
N ARG A 110 8.87 0.37 -17.48
CA ARG A 110 8.21 1.19 -18.50
C ARG A 110 8.12 2.67 -18.14
N SER A 111 7.96 3.05 -16.87
CA SER A 111 7.80 4.47 -16.50
C SER A 111 9.12 5.25 -16.55
N LEU A 112 10.25 4.59 -16.31
CA LEU A 112 11.57 5.22 -16.42
C LEU A 112 11.99 5.52 -17.87
N THR A 113 11.50 4.74 -18.84
CA THR A 113 11.84 4.95 -20.26
C THR A 113 11.06 6.12 -20.84
N SER A 114 9.78 6.28 -20.46
CA SER A 114 8.95 7.42 -20.89
C SER A 114 9.47 8.75 -20.33
N LEU A 115 9.83 8.81 -19.04
CA LEU A 115 10.40 10.01 -18.44
C LEU A 115 11.74 10.43 -19.08
N ARG A 116 12.56 9.48 -19.53
CA ARG A 116 13.81 9.79 -20.23
C ARG A 116 13.56 10.36 -21.63
N ASN A 117 12.53 9.88 -22.33
CA ASN A 117 12.15 10.41 -23.64
C ASN A 117 11.55 11.83 -23.52
N ASP A 118 10.76 12.10 -22.47
CA ASP A 118 10.16 13.42 -22.25
C ASP A 118 11.20 14.50 -21.99
N VAL A 119 12.30 14.18 -21.29
CA VAL A 119 13.42 15.13 -21.07
C VAL A 119 14.15 15.45 -22.37
N HIS A 120 14.25 14.50 -23.31
CA HIS A 120 14.86 14.73 -24.62
C HIS A 120 14.01 15.69 -25.47
N PHE A 121 12.68 15.55 -25.48
CA PHE A 121 11.79 16.45 -26.21
C PHE A 121 11.82 17.88 -25.67
N VAL A 122 11.86 18.07 -24.35
CA VAL A 122 11.98 19.41 -23.74
C VAL A 122 13.33 20.04 -24.06
N LYS A 123 14.41 19.27 -24.06
CA LYS A 123 15.76 19.78 -24.35
C LYS A 123 15.92 20.17 -25.83
N GLU A 124 15.26 19.45 -26.74
CA GLU A 124 15.26 19.75 -28.17
C GLU A 124 14.41 20.99 -28.48
N ALA A 125 13.23 21.12 -27.86
CA ALA A 125 12.36 22.29 -27.99
C ALA A 125 13.00 23.60 -27.50
N VAL A 126 13.84 23.56 -26.45
CA VAL A 126 14.57 24.74 -25.94
C VAL A 126 15.81 25.07 -26.79
N SER A 127 16.35 24.09 -27.53
CA SER A 127 17.53 24.28 -28.38
C SER A 127 17.21 24.77 -29.80
N HIS A 128 15.95 24.73 -30.21
CA HIS A 128 15.50 25.15 -31.55
C HIS A 128 15.00 26.61 -31.61
N ASP A 129 15.00 27.32 -30.47
CA ASP A 129 14.55 28.72 -30.34
C ASP A 129 15.73 29.69 -30.05
N ARG A 130 16.92 29.41 -30.61
CA ARG A 130 18.06 30.33 -30.64
C ARG A 130 18.70 30.41 -32.01
#